data_AF-G2EF19-F1
#
_entry.id   AF-G2EF19-F1
#
_cell.length_a   1.000
_cell.length_b   1.000
_cell.length_c   1.000
_cell.angle_alpha   90.00
_cell.angle_beta   90.00
_cell.angle_gamma   90.00
#
_symmetry.space_group_name_H-M   'P 1'
#
loop_
_entity.id
_entity.type
_entity.pdbx_description
1 polymer ?
#
loop_
_entity_poly.entity_id
_entity_poly.type
_entity_poly.pdbx_seq_one_letter_code
_entity_poly.pdbx_strand_id
1 'polypeptide(L)' 'MFSTKQIVFGILFAIVFIGVLVYTYRKDLALHKVHYKGTAWVLVAFICFVMFIVSIKWLFQ' A
#
# COMPACT_ATOMS: atom_id res chain seq x y z
N MET A 1 27.68 9.84 18.99
CA MET A 1 27.75 8.41 19.36
C MET A 1 26.56 8.14 20.27
N PHE A 2 25.72 7.15 19.95
CA PHE A 2 24.58 6.83 20.83
C PHE A 2 25.06 6.07 22.06
N SER A 3 24.60 6.50 23.23
CA SER A 3 24.85 5.76 24.48
C SER A 3 24.02 4.49 24.52
N THR A 4 24.46 3.50 25.29
CA THR A 4 23.72 2.24 25.50
C THR A 4 22.27 2.49 25.93
N LYS A 5 22.04 3.50 26.79
CA LYS A 5 20.69 3.89 27.25
C LYS A 5 19.83 4.44 26.11
N GLN A 6 20.42 5.20 25.19
CA GLN A 6 19.70 5.73 24.02
C GLN A 6 19.32 4.62 23.02
N ILE A 7 20.21 3.64 22.81
CA ILE A 7 19.93 2.49 21.94
C ILE A 7 18.80 1.64 22.53
N VAL A 8 18.85 1.34 23.83
CA VAL A 8 17.80 0.57 24.51
C VAL A 8 16.46 1.29 24.44
N PHE A 9 16.42 2.61 24.71
CA PHE A 9 15.21 3.40 24.57
C PHE A 9 14.67 3.39 23.14
N GLY A 10 15.54 3.59 22.14
CA GLY A 10 15.15 3.61 20.73
C GLY A 10 14.53 2.30 20.25
N ILE A 11 15.09 1.16 20.67
CA ILE A 11 14.55 -0.16 20.34
C ILE A 11 13.18 -0.37 21.00
N LEU A 12 13.05 -0.06 22.30
CA LEU A 12 11.78 -0.20 23.02
C LEU A 12 10.68 0.69 22.41
N PHE A 13 11.03 1.95 22.11
CA PHE A 13 10.14 2.88 21.42
C PHE A 13 9.72 2.34 20.06
N ALA A 14 10.67 1.85 19.25
CA ALA A 14 10.38 1.32 17.92
C ALA A 14 9.42 0.11 17.98
N ILE A 15 9.61 -0.81 18.93
CA ILE A 15 8.73 -1.97 19.10
C ILE A 15 7.30 -1.53 19.42
N VAL A 16 7.14 -0.64 20.41
CA VAL A 16 5.80 -0.13 20.80
C VAL A 16 5.16 0.64 19.64
N PHE A 17 5.93 1.51 18.99
CA PHE A 17 5.46 2.32 17.88
C PHE A 17 5.00 1.45 16.70
N ILE A 18 5.81 0.47 16.28
CA ILE A 18 5.45 -0.48 15.22
C ILE A 18 4.21 -1.28 15.64
N GLY A 19 4.13 -1.74 16.89
CA GLY A 19 2.96 -2.44 17.41
C GLY A 19 1.67 -1.62 17.28
N VAL A 20 1.71 -0.34 17.65
CA VAL A 20 0.58 0.60 17.51
C VAL A 20 0.22 0.81 16.03
N LEU A 21 1.21 1.00 15.16
CA LEU A 21 0.97 1.10 13.72
C LEU A 21 0.25 -0.14 13.19
N VAL A 22 0.77 -1.33 13.47
CA VAL A 22 0.16 -2.58 13.03
C VAL A 22 -1.28 -2.69 13.54
N TYR A 23 -1.54 -2.40 14.81
CA TYR A 23 -2.90 -2.44 15.36
C TYR A 23 -3.86 -1.49 14.63
N THR A 24 -3.45 -0.25 14.39
CA THR A 24 -4.26 0.76 13.70
C THR A 24 -4.50 0.37 12.23
N TYR A 25 -3.44 0.05 11.48
CA TYR A 25 -3.56 -0.31 10.07
C TYR A 25 -4.36 -1.60 9.84
N ARG A 26 -4.39 -2.54 10.79
CA ARG A 26 -5.23 -3.73 10.67
C ARG A 26 -6.73 -3.40 10.60
N LYS A 27 -7.18 -2.34 11.29
CA LYS A 27 -8.58 -1.88 11.20
C LYS A 27 -8.86 -1.24 9.84
N ASP A 28 -7.91 -0.48 9.33
CA ASP A 28 -8.03 0.18 8.02
C ASP A 28 -8.05 -0.84 6.87
N LEU A 29 -7.31 -1.95 6.98
CA LEU A 29 -7.36 -3.04 6.00
C LEU A 29 -8.77 -3.65 5.87
N ALA A 30 -9.52 -3.74 6.96
CA ALA A 30 -10.90 -4.21 6.92
C ALA A 30 -11.81 -3.18 6.21
N LEU A 31 -11.64 -1.90 6.51
CA LEU A 31 -12.38 -0.80 5.86
C LEU A 31 -12.06 -0.68 4.38
N HIS A 32 -10.80 -0.93 3.98
CA HIS A 32 -10.36 -0.88 2.59
C HIS A 32 -11.08 -1.92 1.73
N LYS A 33 -11.33 -3.11 2.28
CA LYS A 33 -12.12 -4.16 1.60
C LYS A 33 -13.59 -3.80 1.46
N VAL A 34 -14.15 -3.03 2.39
CA VAL A 34 -15.55 -2.59 2.35
C VAL A 34 -15.76 -1.46 1.34
N HIS A 35 -14.94 -0.41 1.39
CA HIS A 35 -15.16 0.81 0.60
C HIS A 35 -14.57 0.73 -0.82
N TYR A 36 -13.51 -0.05 -1.02
CA TYR A 36 -12.83 -0.16 -2.32
C TYR A 36 -13.08 -1.50 -3.02
N LYS A 37 -14.12 -2.23 -2.63
CA LYS A 37 -14.51 -3.48 -3.30
C LYS A 37 -14.74 -3.20 -4.79
N GLY A 38 -14.00 -3.87 -5.66
CA GLY A 38 -14.10 -3.69 -7.11
C GLY A 38 -13.14 -2.65 -7.72
N THR A 39 -12.39 -1.90 -6.92
CA THR A 39 -11.39 -0.93 -7.45
C THR A 39 -10.31 -1.62 -8.31
N ALA A 40 -9.95 -2.85 -7.97
CA ALA A 40 -9.04 -3.65 -8.79
C ALA A 40 -9.60 -3.92 -10.21
N TRP A 41 -10.91 -4.08 -10.37
CA TRP A 41 -11.55 -4.24 -11.68
C TRP A 41 -11.51 -2.94 -12.48
N VAL A 42 -11.69 -1.80 -11.82
CA VAL A 42 -11.53 -0.48 -12.46
C VAL A 42 -10.09 -0.30 -12.95
N LEU A 43 -9.10 -0.69 -12.16
CA LEU A 43 -7.70 -0.64 -12.56
C LEU A 43 -7.40 -1.55 -13.76
N VAL A 44 -7.92 -2.78 -13.74
CA VAL A 44 -7.79 -3.71 -14.88
C VAL A 44 -8.42 -3.12 -16.14
N ALA A 45 -9.65 -2.61 -16.05
CA ALA A 45 -10.32 -1.98 -17.19
C ALA A 45 -9.52 -0.79 -17.75
N PHE A 46 -8.96 0.03 -16.87
CA PHE A 46 -8.11 1.15 -17.26
C PHE A 46 -6.83 0.70 -17.98
N ILE A 47 -6.12 -0.29 -17.44
CA ILE A 47 -4.92 -0.85 -18.07
C ILE A 47 -5.24 -1.46 -19.42
N CYS A 48 -6.33 -2.24 -19.52
CA CYS A 48 -6.81 -2.81 -20.78
C CYS A 48 -7.13 -1.70 -21.80
N PHE A 49 -7.77 -0.61 -21.38
CA PHE A 49 -8.08 0.52 -22.25
C PHE A 49 -6.81 1.20 -22.78
N VAL A 50 -5.81 1.44 -21.93
CA VAL A 50 -4.51 2.00 -22.35
C VAL A 50 -3.81 1.07 -23.33
N MET A 51 -3.76 -0.22 -23.03
CA MET A 51 -3.15 -1.23 -23.91
C MET A 51 -3.86 -1.30 -25.26
N PHE A 52 -5.19 -1.19 -25.28
CA PHE A 52 -5.98 -1.14 -26.51
C PHE A 52 -5.59 0.05 -27.38
N ILE A 53 -5.51 1.26 -26.81
CA ILE A 53 -5.05 2.46 -27.53
C ILE A 53 -3.65 2.27 -28.11
N VAL A 54 -2.72 1.75 -27.30
CA VAL A 54 -1.35 1.47 -27.75
C VAL A 54 -1.36 0.46 -28.90
N SER A 55 -2.18 -0.58 -28.82
CA SER A 55 -2.27 -1.64 -29.83
C SER A 55 -2.79 -1.11 -31.17
N ILE A 56 -3.72 -0.14 -31.16
CA ILE A 56 -4.19 0.50 -32.40
C ILE A 56 -3.03 1.12 -33.18
N LYS A 57 -2.10 1.79 -32.47
CA LYS A 57 -0.93 2.39 -33.12
C LYS A 57 -0.06 1.35 -33.82
N TRP A 58 0.11 0.16 -33.24
CA TRP A 58 0.93 -0.91 -33.81
C TRP A 58 0.22 -1.74 -34.89
N LEU A 59 -1.11 -1.81 -34.84
CA LEU A 59 -1.91 -2.62 -35.78
C LEU A 59 -2.36 -1.82 -37.01
N PHE A 60 -2.49 -0.49 -36.90
CA PHE A 60 -3.05 0.37 -37.95
C PHE A 60 -2.12 1.53 -38.39
N GLN A 61 -0.92 1.66 -37.83
CA GLN A 61 0.20 2.38 -38.45
C GLN A 61 1.31 1.40 -38.79
#